data_AF-A0A075FSK4-F1
#
_entry.id   AF-A0A075FSK4-F1
#
_cell.length_a   1.000
_cell.length_b   1.000
_cell.length_c   1.000
_cell.angle_alpha   90.00
_cell.angle_beta   90.00
_cell.angle_gamma   90.00
#
_symmetry.space_group_name_H-M   'P 1'
#
loop_
_entity.id
_entity.type
_entity.pdbx_description
1 polymer ?
#
loop_
_entity_poly.entity_id
_entity_poly.type
_entity_poly.pdbx_seq_one_letter_code
_entity_poly.pdbx_strand_id
1 'polypeptide(L)' 'MVNELCIAGTPDECKTQLRQFYETGIDLPIIQFNPTDNVEDSFNLVTRTFSEESD' A
#
# COMPACT_ATOMS: atom_id res chain seq x y z
N MET A 1 -10.62 -13.18 5.98
CA MET A 1 -10.18 -12.31 7.10
C MET A 1 -8.85 -11.63 6.87
N VAL A 2 -7.69 -12.32 6.77
CA VAL A 2 -6.39 -11.60 6.56
C VAL A 2 -6.33 -10.90 5.19
N ASN A 3 -6.70 -11.59 4.11
CA ASN A 3 -6.68 -11.01 2.75
C ASN A 3 -7.81 -9.99 2.48
N GLU A 4 -8.74 -9.81 3.41
CA GLU A 4 -9.82 -8.81 3.29
C GLU A 4 -9.47 -7.51 4.01
N LEU A 5 -8.41 -7.51 4.82
CA LEU A 5 -8.02 -6.37 5.68
C LEU A 5 -6.53 -6.02 5.58
N CYS A 6 -5.75 -6.76 4.79
CA CYS A 6 -4.30 -6.59 4.67
C CYS A 6 -3.90 -6.45 3.20
N ILE A 7 -2.98 -5.52 2.92
CA ILE A 7 -2.31 -5.37 1.64
C ILE A 7 -0.90 -5.93 1.81
N ALA A 8 -0.57 -6.99 1.07
CA ALA A 8 0.74 -7.63 1.15
C ALA A 8 1.14 -8.25 -0.20
N GLY A 9 2.45 -8.45 -0.37
CA GLY A 9 3.04 -9.02 -1.58
C GLY A 9 4.03 -8.07 -2.25
N THR A 10 4.18 -8.23 -3.56
CA THR A 10 4.98 -7.35 -4.42
C THR A 10 4.32 -5.97 -4.57
N PRO A 11 5.06 -4.94 -4.97
CA PRO A 11 4.49 -3.60 -5.24
C PRO A 11 3.26 -3.63 -6.17
N ASP A 12 3.26 -4.41 -7.24
CA ASP A 12 2.15 -4.49 -8.20
C ASP A 12 0.90 -5.17 -7.61
N GLU A 13 1.10 -6.24 -6.83
CA GLU A 13 0.01 -6.89 -6.08
C GLU A 13 -0.58 -5.93 -5.06
N CYS A 14 0.26 -5.16 -4.37
CA CYS A 14 -0.15 -4.17 -3.38
C CYS A 14 -0.96 -3.02 -4.00
N LYS A 15 -0.55 -2.51 -5.17
CA LYS A 15 -1.33 -1.53 -5.95
C LYS A 15 -2.69 -2.06 -6.36
N THR A 16 -2.74 -3.30 -6.84
CA THR A 16 -3.99 -3.96 -7.25
C THR A 16 -4.96 -4.10 -6.08
N GLN A 17 -4.46 -4.54 -4.92
CA GLN A 17 -5.26 -4.63 -3.70
C GLN A 17 -5.74 -3.26 -3.21
N LEU A 18 -4.88 -2.23 -3.20
CA LEU A 18 -5.29 -0.87 -2.82
C LEU A 18 -6.40 -0.32 -3.72
N ARG A 19 -6.32 -0.59 -5.03
CA ARG A 19 -7.36 -0.18 -5.99
C ARG A 19 -8.73 -0.78 -5.68
N GLN A 20 -8.78 -2.03 -5.21
CA GLN A 20 -10.04 -2.66 -4.81
C GLN A 20 -10.73 -1.89 -3.68
N PHE A 21 -9.98 -1.35 -2.71
CA PHE A 21 -10.56 -0.51 -1.65
C PHE A 21 -11.19 0.77 -2.20
N TYR A 22 -10.53 1.46 -3.14
CA TYR A 22 -11.12 2.61 -3.82
C TYR A 22 -12.39 2.25 -4.59
N GLU A 23 -12.39 1.13 -5.32
CA GLU A 23 -13.55 0.65 -6.09
C GLU A 23 -14.75 0.26 -5.20
N THR A 24 -14.52 -0.04 -3.92
CA THR A 24 -15.58 -0.27 -2.92
C THR A 24 -16.15 1.00 -2.30
N GLY A 25 -15.66 2.19 -2.69
CA GLY A 25 -16.12 3.49 -2.21
C GLY A 25 -15.35 4.05 -1.01
N ILE A 26 -14.12 3.56 -0.76
CA ILE A 26 -13.23 4.13 0.28
C ILE A 26 -12.33 5.18 -0.37
N ASP A 27 -12.71 6.45 -0.25
CA ASP A 27 -12.00 7.55 -0.93
C ASP A 27 -10.71 8.00 -0.22
N LEU A 28 -10.58 7.74 1.09
CA LEU A 28 -9.46 8.19 1.92
C LEU A 28 -8.96 7.06 2.84
N PRO A 29 -8.28 6.03 2.29
CA PRO A 29 -7.78 4.93 3.10
C PRO A 29 -6.63 5.39 4.01
N ILE A 30 -6.70 5.02 5.29
CA ILE A 30 -5.56 5.13 6.21
C ILE A 30 -4.74 3.85 6.10
N ILE A 31 -3.49 3.96 5.65
CA ILE A 31 -2.57 2.82 5.53
C ILE A 31 -1.71 2.75 6.80
N GLN A 32 -1.92 1.71 7.61
CA GLN A 32 -1.01 1.41 8.71
C GLN A 32 0.20 0.64 8.19
N PHE A 33 1.38 1.22 8.38
CA PHE A 33 2.64 0.64 7.93
C PHE A 33 3.57 0.40 9.11
N ASN A 34 4.11 -0.82 9.18
CA ASN A 34 5.09 -1.23 10.19
C ASN A 34 6.39 -1.61 9.47
N PRO A 35 7.44 -0.77 9.50
CA PRO A 35 8.71 -1.08 8.85
C PRO A 35 9.39 -2.28 9.51
N THR A 36 10.14 -3.04 8.72
CA THR A 36 11.02 -4.12 9.18
C THR A 36 12.47 -3.74 8.92
N ASP A 37 13.39 -4.19 9.76
CA ASP A 37 14.82 -3.93 9.61
C ASP A 37 15.18 -2.44 9.49
N ASN A 38 15.59 -2.00 8.29
CA ASN A 38 15.90 -0.61 8.01
C ASN A 38 14.62 0.18 7.71
N VAL A 39 14.33 1.13 8.60
CA VAL A 39 13.17 2.02 8.51
C VAL A 39 13.19 2.85 7.23
N GLU A 40 14.36 3.36 6.82
CA GLU A 40 14.51 4.21 5.63
C GLU A 40 14.23 3.42 4.36
N ASP A 41 14.82 2.24 4.21
CA ASP A 41 14.60 1.37 3.05
C ASP A 41 13.13 0.97 2.91
N SER A 42 12.52 0.63 4.05
CA SER A 42 11.11 0.22 4.08
C SER A 42 10.18 1.40 3.74
N PHE A 43 10.47 2.60 4.24
CA PHE A 43 9.69 3.80 3.92
C PHE A 43 9.87 4.24 2.46
N ASN A 44 11.10 4.16 1.94
CA ASN A 44 11.40 4.40 0.53
C ASN A 44 10.65 3.43 -0.37
N LEU A 45 10.56 2.15 0.00
CA LEU A 45 9.80 1.14 -0.76
C LEU A 45 8.31 1.47 -0.78
N VAL A 46 7.70 1.82 0.36
CA VAL A 46 6.29 2.22 0.44
C VAL A 46 6.01 3.44 -0.42
N THR A 47 6.83 4.48 -0.29
CA THR A 47 6.68 5.72 -1.04
C THR A 47 6.82 5.46 -2.54
N ARG A 48 7.85 4.73 -2.98
CA ARG A 48 8.00 4.34 -4.40
C ARG A 48 6.84 3.47 -4.93
N THR A 49 6.22 2.69 -4.06
CA THR A 49 5.11 1.81 -4.45
C THR A 49 3.81 2.58 -4.62
N PHE A 50 3.48 3.52 -3.72
CA PHE A 50 2.15 4.14 -3.68
C PHE A 50 2.11 5.62 -4.05
N SER A 51 3.26 6.30 -4.07
CA SER A 51 3.38 7.66 -4.59
C SER A 51 3.71 7.57 -6.08
N GLU A 52 2.70 7.37 -6.92
CA GLU A 52 2.85 7.67 -8.34
C GLU A 52 3.03 9.20 -8.48
N GLU A 53 4.06 9.64 -9.23
CA GLU A 53 4.20 11.05 -9.58
C GLU A 53 2.91 11.48 -10.30
N SER A 54 2.29 12.54 -9.79
CA SER A 54 1.22 13.21 -10.52
C SER A 54 1.87 13.96 -11.68
N ASP A 55 1.71 13.46 -12.90
CA ASP A 55 1.93 14.27 -14.12
C ASP A 55 0.86 15.38 -14.24
#